data_AF-A0A838YSM5-F1
#
_entry.id   AF-A0A838YSM5-F1
#
_cell.length_a   1.000
_cell.length_b   1.000
_cell.length_c   1.000
_cell.angle_alpha   90.00
_cell.angle_beta   90.00
_cell.angle_gamma   90.00
#
_symmetry.space_group_name_H-M   'P 1'
#
loop_
_entity.id
_entity.type
_entity.pdbx_description
1 polymer ?
#
loop_
_entity_poly.entity_id
_entity_poly.type
_entity_poly.pdbx_seq_one_letter_code
_entity_poly.pdbx_strand_id
1 'polypeptide(L)'
;MNKELWVFIREKYSGKITFWIVAFLICLVIFWGINKRNSICNIDGLWTDVIDPVFTLFGFLVPVLLWYFLLDKEWKDSLDKKLTVHFKLKEHYVMSCFEVYLSSPADIRNWGQQIGQQMNLGNFLSFYPYLSQKLIGKINRLNKKSFMLYELTIYLKFDESGNYKSISSKSQEFDPKEYKIWFDNNSEVSGNEELILEPRKEAITLEEVKMEYEKKRLKRNI
;
A
#
# COMPACT_ATOMS: atom_id res chain seq x y z
N MET A 1 -14.16 12.15 5.20
CA MET A 1 -12.81 12.74 5.11
C MET A 1 -11.89 11.97 6.06
N ASN A 2 -10.82 11.35 5.55
CA ASN A 2 -9.99 10.44 6.34
C ASN A 2 -9.19 11.22 7.39
N LYS A 3 -9.31 10.88 8.68
CA LYS A 3 -8.62 11.61 9.77
C LYS A 3 -7.10 11.62 9.56
N GLU A 4 -6.57 10.55 8.99
CA GLU A 4 -5.16 10.36 8.68
C GLU A 4 -4.65 11.33 7.60
N LEU A 5 -5.47 11.63 6.60
CA LEU A 5 -5.13 12.60 5.55
C LEU A 5 -4.98 14.01 6.15
N TRP A 6 -5.84 14.38 7.12
CA TRP A 6 -5.73 15.66 7.81
C TRP A 6 -4.49 15.78 8.66
N VAL A 7 -4.11 14.70 9.36
CA VAL A 7 -2.87 14.67 10.13
C VAL A 7 -1.69 14.90 9.19
N PHE A 8 -1.63 14.19 8.07
CA PHE A 8 -0.59 14.37 7.06
C PHE A 8 -0.55 15.79 6.48
N ILE A 9 -1.69 16.33 6.07
CA ILE A 9 -1.79 17.70 5.52
C ILE A 9 -1.33 18.72 6.56
N ARG A 10 -1.74 18.56 7.83
CA ARG A 10 -1.34 19.46 8.92
C ARG A 10 0.15 19.38 9.19
N GLU A 11 0.73 18.18 9.28
CA GLU A 11 2.16 18.02 9.54
C GLU A 11 3.02 18.59 8.40
N LYS A 12 2.64 18.33 7.15
CA LYS A 12 3.42 18.72 5.98
C LYS A 12 3.23 20.18 5.55
N TYR A 13 2.03 20.74 5.73
CA TYR A 13 1.64 22.03 5.13
C TYR A 13 1.06 23.05 6.11
N SER A 14 1.04 22.81 7.44
CA SER A 14 0.38 23.70 8.42
C SER A 14 0.74 25.19 8.27
N GLY A 15 2.02 25.53 8.12
CA GLY A 15 2.45 26.93 7.98
C GLY A 15 2.07 27.58 6.64
N LYS A 16 1.94 26.79 5.57
CA LYS A 16 1.56 27.31 4.24
C LYS A 16 0.04 27.50 4.14
N ILE A 17 -0.73 26.58 4.72
CA ILE A 17 -2.19 26.63 4.70
C ILE A 17 -2.71 27.86 5.47
N THR A 18 -2.16 28.13 6.66
CA THR A 18 -2.56 29.32 7.44
C THR A 18 -2.25 30.61 6.69
N PHE A 19 -1.09 30.72 6.04
CA PHE A 19 -0.73 31.86 5.21
C PHE A 19 -1.73 32.09 4.06
N TRP A 20 -2.08 31.04 3.31
CA TRP A 20 -3.04 31.15 2.21
C TRP A 20 -4.46 31.49 2.67
N ILE A 21 -4.91 30.92 3.80
CA ILE A 21 -6.22 31.26 4.38
C ILE A 21 -6.26 32.73 4.80
N VAL A 22 -5.21 33.23 5.45
CA VAL A 22 -5.12 34.65 5.84
C VAL A 22 -5.07 35.55 4.62
N ALA A 23 -4.27 35.23 3.60
CA ALA A 23 -4.21 35.99 2.35
C ALA A 23 -5.58 36.02 1.63
N PHE A 24 -6.29 34.90 1.60
CA PHE A 24 -7.64 34.81 1.03
C PHE A 24 -8.66 35.66 1.80
N LEU A 25 -8.64 35.62 3.14
CA LEU A 25 -9.50 36.47 3.98
C LEU A 25 -9.21 37.95 3.76
N ILE A 26 -7.94 38.35 3.64
CA ILE A 26 -7.56 39.73 3.32
C ILE A 26 -8.09 40.14 1.95
N CYS A 27 -7.98 39.28 0.93
CA CYS A 27 -8.54 39.54 -0.40
C CYS A 27 -10.06 39.72 -0.36
N LEU A 28 -10.78 38.89 0.41
CA LEU A 28 -12.23 39.05 0.59
C LEU A 28 -12.59 40.37 1.26
N VAL A 29 -11.84 40.81 2.27
CA VAL A 29 -12.07 42.10 2.94
C VAL A 29 -11.81 43.28 2.01
N ILE A 30 -10.73 43.23 1.22
CA ILE A 30 -10.42 44.25 0.20
C ILE A 30 -11.52 44.29 -0.86
N PHE A 31 -11.95 43.13 -1.35
CA PHE A 31 -13.02 43.01 -2.32
C PHE A 31 -14.34 43.60 -1.80
N TRP A 32 -14.73 43.27 -0.57
CA TRP A 32 -15.91 43.86 0.10
C TRP A 32 -15.80 45.38 0.28
N GLY A 33 -14.61 45.87 0.66
CA GLY A 33 -14.34 47.29 0.84
C GLY A 33 -14.44 48.10 -0.45
N ILE A 34 -14.02 47.53 -1.58
CA ILE A 34 -14.13 48.15 -2.91
C ILE A 34 -15.58 48.11 -3.39
N ASN A 35 -16.29 46.99 -3.24
CA ASN A 35 -17.66 46.85 -3.74
C ASN A 35 -18.66 47.77 -3.03
N LYS A 36 -18.49 47.98 -1.71
CA LYS A 36 -19.36 48.87 -0.93
C LYS A 36 -19.30 50.34 -1.38
N ARG A 37 -18.28 50.72 -2.17
CA ARG A 37 -18.07 52.09 -2.66
C ARG A 37 -18.80 52.38 -3.99
N ASN A 38 -19.23 51.37 -4.74
CA ASN A 38 -19.71 51.54 -6.12
C ASN A 38 -21.19 51.22 -6.37
N SER A 39 -21.99 50.86 -5.36
CA SER A 39 -23.42 50.58 -5.56
C SER A 39 -24.26 51.86 -5.75
N ILE A 40 -24.25 52.40 -6.97
CA ILE A 40 -25.29 53.29 -7.51
C ILE A 40 -25.70 52.76 -8.90
N CYS A 41 -26.76 51.96 -8.90
CA CYS A 41 -27.69 51.63 -9.99
C CYS A 41 -27.19 51.56 -11.45
N ASN A 42 -26.98 50.35 -12.00
CA ASN A 42 -27.26 50.06 -13.42
C ASN A 42 -27.33 48.54 -13.72
N ILE A 43 -28.00 48.17 -14.82
CA ILE A 43 -28.19 46.77 -15.27
C ILE A 43 -26.86 46.04 -15.54
N ASP A 44 -25.78 46.77 -15.79
CA ASP A 44 -24.40 46.25 -15.84
C ASP A 44 -23.94 45.61 -14.50
N GLY A 45 -24.58 45.96 -13.39
CA GLY A 45 -24.29 45.45 -12.05
C GLY A 45 -24.53 43.95 -11.90
N LEU A 46 -25.44 43.34 -12.67
CA LEU A 46 -25.64 41.88 -12.56
C LEU A 46 -24.44 41.10 -13.12
N TRP A 47 -23.84 41.60 -14.19
CA TRP A 47 -22.64 40.99 -14.76
C TRP A 47 -21.42 41.19 -13.86
N THR A 48 -21.19 42.42 -13.40
CA THR A 48 -20.01 42.76 -12.60
C THR A 48 -20.11 42.33 -11.13
N ASP A 49 -21.29 42.40 -10.54
CA ASP A 49 -21.44 42.23 -9.08
C ASP A 49 -21.77 40.78 -8.72
N VAL A 50 -22.30 39.99 -9.66
CA VAL A 50 -22.73 38.60 -9.42
C VAL A 50 -22.02 37.61 -10.34
N ILE A 51 -22.05 37.81 -11.66
CA ILE A 51 -21.54 36.80 -12.61
C ILE A 51 -20.00 36.71 -12.55
N ASP A 52 -19.30 37.83 -12.66
CA ASP A 52 -17.84 37.86 -12.70
C ASP A 52 -17.18 37.27 -11.41
N PRO A 53 -17.66 37.59 -10.19
CA PRO A 53 -17.16 36.97 -8.97
C PRO A 53 -17.46 35.46 -8.90
N VAL A 54 -18.62 35.02 -9.39
CA VAL A 54 -18.98 33.59 -9.42
C VAL A 54 -18.04 32.82 -10.37
N PHE A 55 -17.79 33.32 -11.58
CA PHE A 55 -16.84 32.71 -12.51
C PHE A 55 -15.42 32.70 -11.94
N THR A 56 -15.02 33.77 -11.27
CA THR A 56 -13.73 33.84 -10.57
C THR A 56 -13.63 32.78 -9.47
N LEU A 57 -14.70 32.57 -8.69
CA LEU A 57 -14.77 31.56 -7.64
C LEU A 57 -14.71 30.14 -8.21
N PHE A 58 -15.42 29.87 -9.31
CA PHE A 58 -15.30 28.60 -10.04
C PHE A 58 -13.90 28.37 -10.59
N GLY A 59 -13.28 29.41 -11.14
CA GLY A 59 -11.91 29.38 -11.63
C GLY A 59 -10.91 29.02 -10.53
N PHE A 60 -11.16 29.47 -9.29
CA PHE A 60 -10.35 29.09 -8.12
C PHE A 60 -10.67 27.68 -7.60
N LEU A 61 -11.92 27.23 -7.70
CA LEU A 61 -12.36 25.93 -7.22
C LEU A 61 -11.67 24.77 -7.96
N VAL A 62 -11.47 24.89 -9.27
CA VAL A 62 -10.84 23.83 -10.08
C VAL A 62 -9.41 23.52 -9.64
N PRO A 63 -8.48 24.49 -9.50
CA PRO A 63 -7.15 24.28 -8.92
C PRO A 63 -7.18 23.69 -7.50
N VAL A 64 -8.11 24.12 -6.63
CA VAL A 64 -8.23 23.58 -5.28
C VAL A 64 -8.61 22.10 -5.30
N LEU A 65 -9.54 21.71 -6.16
CA LEU A 65 -9.90 20.30 -6.35
C LEU A 65 -8.74 19.48 -6.91
N LEU A 66 -8.03 19.99 -7.92
CA LEU A 66 -6.84 19.33 -8.48
C LEU A 66 -5.74 19.16 -7.42
N TRP A 67 -5.46 20.21 -6.64
CA TRP A 67 -4.51 20.15 -5.54
C TRP A 67 -4.91 19.10 -4.50
N TYR A 68 -6.20 19.02 -4.16
CA TYR A 68 -6.73 17.99 -3.26
C TYR A 68 -6.51 16.57 -3.80
N PHE A 69 -6.77 16.31 -5.08
CA PHE A 69 -6.51 14.99 -5.69
C PHE A 69 -5.02 14.65 -5.72
N LEU A 70 -4.15 15.63 -5.95
CA LEU A 70 -2.70 15.44 -5.89
C LEU A 70 -2.22 15.13 -4.47
N LEU A 71 -2.79 15.77 -3.45
CA LEU A 71 -2.48 15.49 -2.05
C LEU A 71 -2.89 14.08 -1.62
N ASP A 72 -4.07 13.60 -2.03
CA ASP A 72 -4.49 12.23 -1.73
C ASP A 72 -3.57 11.20 -2.38
N LYS A 73 -3.14 11.46 -3.63
CA LYS A 73 -2.16 10.61 -4.32
C LYS A 73 -0.80 10.64 -3.62
N GLU A 74 -0.27 11.83 -3.31
CA GLU A 74 1.02 12.00 -2.63
C GLU A 74 1.02 11.32 -1.26
N TRP A 75 -0.08 11.43 -0.52
CA TRP A 75 -0.25 10.73 0.75
C TRP A 75 -0.19 9.21 0.58
N LYS A 76 -0.95 8.65 -0.38
CA LYS A 76 -0.91 7.19 -0.67
C LYS A 76 0.47 6.73 -1.11
N ASP A 77 1.17 7.52 -1.92
CA ASP A 77 2.51 7.21 -2.42
C ASP A 77 3.57 7.29 -1.31
N SER A 78 3.36 8.14 -0.30
CA SER A 78 4.23 8.27 0.87
C SER A 78 4.11 7.12 1.88
N LEU A 79 3.03 6.34 1.83
CA LEU A 79 2.90 5.18 2.71
C LEU A 79 3.91 4.10 2.33
N ASP A 80 4.44 3.44 3.36
CA ASP A 80 5.23 2.23 3.20
C ASP A 80 4.40 1.21 2.42
N LYS A 81 5.06 0.48 1.52
CA LYS A 81 4.43 -0.54 0.70
C LYS A 81 4.94 -1.88 1.19
N LYS A 82 4.01 -2.80 1.40
CA LYS A 82 4.31 -4.16 1.83
C LYS A 82 3.72 -5.15 0.85
N LEU A 83 4.38 -6.29 0.73
CA LEU A 83 3.98 -7.37 -0.15
C LEU A 83 3.81 -8.65 0.67
N THR A 84 2.67 -9.30 0.49
CA THR A 84 2.47 -10.70 0.86
C THR A 84 2.52 -11.53 -0.42
N VAL A 85 3.40 -12.52 -0.45
CA VAL A 85 3.57 -13.41 -1.60
C VAL A 85 3.14 -14.81 -1.20
N HIS A 86 2.34 -15.44 -2.04
CA HIS A 86 1.89 -16.80 -1.92
C HIS A 86 2.37 -17.61 -3.12
N PHE A 87 2.90 -18.80 -2.86
CA PHE A 87 3.26 -19.78 -3.89
C PHE A 87 2.29 -20.94 -3.80
N LYS A 88 1.60 -21.16 -4.92
CA LYS A 88 0.57 -22.19 -5.04
C LYS A 88 1.03 -23.28 -5.99
N LEU A 89 1.02 -24.52 -5.53
CA LEU A 89 1.26 -25.72 -6.33
C LEU A 89 -0.07 -26.47 -6.46
N LYS A 90 -0.59 -26.57 -7.69
CA LYS A 90 -1.96 -27.07 -7.95
C LYS A 90 -2.99 -26.29 -7.13
N GLU A 91 -3.63 -26.94 -6.16
CA GLU A 91 -4.63 -26.32 -5.27
C GLU A 91 -4.08 -25.92 -3.90
N HIS A 92 -2.82 -26.25 -3.58
CA HIS A 92 -2.28 -26.08 -2.24
C HIS A 92 -1.25 -24.96 -2.18
N TYR A 93 -1.28 -24.21 -1.09
CA TYR A 93 -0.24 -23.25 -0.74
C TYR A 93 0.93 -23.99 -0.13
N VAL A 94 2.11 -23.72 -0.69
CA VAL A 94 3.35 -24.42 -0.32
C VAL A 94 4.39 -23.49 0.27
N MET A 95 4.37 -22.22 -0.11
CA MET A 95 5.22 -21.20 0.49
C MET A 95 4.44 -19.89 0.60
N SER A 96 4.63 -19.15 1.68
CA SER A 96 4.10 -17.81 1.82
C SER A 96 5.08 -16.90 2.56
N CYS A 97 5.21 -15.67 2.10
CA CYS A 97 6.01 -14.65 2.75
C CYS A 97 5.13 -13.45 3.03
N PHE A 98 5.02 -13.05 4.30
CA PHE A 98 4.09 -12.01 4.74
C PHE A 98 4.79 -10.69 5.07
N GLU A 99 4.14 -9.58 4.68
CA GLU A 99 4.48 -8.21 5.06
C GLU A 99 5.90 -7.72 4.71
N VAL A 100 6.52 -8.29 3.66
CA VAL A 100 7.85 -7.89 3.17
C VAL A 100 7.83 -6.46 2.65
N TYR A 101 8.87 -5.69 2.93
CA TYR A 101 9.01 -4.35 2.38
C TYR A 101 9.10 -4.35 0.86
N LEU A 102 8.39 -3.41 0.24
CA LEU A 102 8.36 -3.22 -1.20
C LEU A 102 8.72 -1.77 -1.53
N SER A 103 9.74 -1.56 -2.36
CA SER A 103 10.14 -0.21 -2.78
C SER A 103 9.11 0.43 -3.71
N SER A 104 8.60 -0.34 -4.68
CA SER A 104 7.64 0.13 -5.68
C SER A 104 6.65 -0.96 -6.10
N PRO A 105 5.38 -0.63 -6.43
CA PRO A 105 4.42 -1.58 -7.00
C PRO A 105 4.88 -2.18 -8.33
N ALA A 106 5.75 -1.48 -9.08
CA ALA A 106 6.30 -1.98 -10.34
C ALA A 106 7.18 -3.23 -10.15
N ASP A 107 7.77 -3.39 -8.96
CA ASP A 107 8.73 -4.45 -8.67
C ASP A 107 8.07 -5.72 -8.09
N ILE A 108 6.75 -5.73 -7.89
CA ILE A 108 6.03 -6.82 -7.21
C ILE A 108 6.38 -8.19 -7.79
N ARG A 109 6.42 -8.31 -9.12
CA ARG A 109 6.73 -9.58 -9.79
C ARG A 109 8.18 -10.00 -9.54
N ASN A 110 9.13 -9.09 -9.77
CA ASN A 110 10.55 -9.38 -9.60
C ASN A 110 10.87 -9.71 -8.14
N TRP A 111 10.29 -8.96 -7.21
CA TRP A 111 10.44 -9.16 -5.78
C TRP A 111 9.84 -10.49 -5.32
N GLY A 112 8.63 -10.83 -5.79
CA GLY A 112 8.02 -12.12 -5.53
C GLY A 112 8.86 -13.30 -6.03
N GLN A 113 9.47 -13.18 -7.21
CA GLN A 113 10.36 -14.21 -7.74
C GLN A 113 11.64 -14.37 -6.91
N GLN A 114 12.25 -13.24 -6.48
CA GLN A 114 13.45 -13.25 -5.63
C GLN A 114 13.15 -13.86 -4.26
N ILE A 115 12.04 -13.48 -3.63
CA ILE A 115 11.59 -14.08 -2.36
C ILE A 115 11.43 -15.59 -2.52
N GLY A 116 10.76 -16.03 -3.59
CA GLY A 116 10.58 -17.45 -3.87
C GLY A 116 11.91 -18.19 -4.03
N GLN A 117 12.87 -17.59 -4.74
CA GLN A 117 14.21 -18.16 -4.88
C GLN A 117 14.93 -18.27 -3.52
N GLN A 118 14.82 -17.26 -2.65
CA GLN A 118 15.41 -17.29 -1.31
C GLN A 118 14.76 -18.34 -0.42
N MET A 119 13.43 -18.44 -0.43
CA MET A 119 12.68 -19.48 0.28
C MET A 119 13.03 -20.89 -0.20
N ASN A 120 13.45 -21.01 -1.46
CA ASN A 120 13.92 -22.24 -2.08
C ASN A 120 15.45 -22.38 -2.06
N LEU A 121 16.12 -21.82 -1.06
CA LEU A 121 17.57 -21.98 -0.82
C LEU A 121 18.45 -21.59 -2.03
N GLY A 122 18.01 -20.58 -2.79
CA GLY A 122 18.72 -20.08 -3.98
C GLY A 122 18.33 -20.78 -5.29
N ASN A 123 17.53 -21.84 -5.25
CA ASN A 123 17.13 -22.58 -6.44
C ASN A 123 15.99 -21.87 -7.19
N PHE A 124 16.14 -21.73 -8.52
CA PHE A 124 15.12 -21.12 -9.35
C PHE A 124 13.82 -21.91 -9.34
N LEU A 125 12.73 -21.19 -9.07
CA LEU A 125 11.41 -21.76 -9.12
C LEU A 125 10.86 -21.77 -10.55
N SER A 126 10.33 -22.89 -11.02
CA SER A 126 9.51 -22.95 -12.24
C SER A 126 8.07 -22.53 -11.93
N PHE A 127 7.58 -21.50 -12.63
CA PHE A 127 6.22 -20.96 -12.46
C PHE A 127 5.58 -20.65 -13.80
N TYR A 128 4.25 -20.54 -13.80
CA TYR A 128 3.49 -20.08 -14.95
C TYR A 128 3.64 -18.57 -15.14
N PRO A 129 3.53 -18.07 -16.39
CA PRO A 129 3.67 -16.64 -16.66
C PRO A 129 2.53 -15.81 -16.07
N TYR A 130 1.36 -16.42 -15.83
CA TYR A 130 0.24 -15.77 -15.18
C TYR A 130 0.42 -15.76 -13.66
N LEU A 131 0.05 -14.65 -13.05
CA LEU A 131 0.11 -14.39 -11.63
C LEU A 131 -1.15 -13.63 -11.22
N SER A 132 -1.61 -13.83 -9.99
CA SER A 132 -2.72 -13.07 -9.43
C SER A 132 -2.14 -11.97 -8.55
N GLN A 133 -2.43 -10.72 -8.89
CA GLN A 133 -2.02 -9.57 -8.09
C GLN A 133 -3.26 -8.84 -7.61
N LYS A 134 -3.32 -8.56 -6.31
CA LYS A 134 -4.44 -7.86 -5.68
C LYS A 134 -3.92 -6.78 -4.75
N LEU A 135 -4.48 -5.58 -4.85
CA LEU A 135 -4.32 -4.57 -3.82
C LEU A 135 -5.34 -4.88 -2.71
N ILE A 136 -4.88 -5.30 -1.53
CA ILE A 136 -5.75 -5.47 -0.36
C ILE A 136 -6.16 -4.08 0.16
N GLY A 137 -5.27 -3.11 0.05
CA GLY A 137 -5.50 -1.72 0.43
C GLY A 137 -4.73 -1.35 1.69
N LYS A 138 -5.26 -0.36 2.41
CA LYS A 138 -4.63 0.16 3.63
C LYS A 138 -4.95 -0.76 4.80
N ILE A 139 -3.90 -1.28 5.46
CA ILE A 139 -4.02 -2.04 6.70
C ILE A 139 -3.44 -1.21 7.83
N ASN A 140 -4.24 -0.99 8.88
CA ASN A 140 -3.78 -0.30 10.09
C ASN A 140 -3.08 -1.33 11.00
N ARG A 141 -1.80 -1.12 11.30
CA ARG A 141 -1.05 -1.93 12.28
C ARG A 141 -1.26 -1.40 13.70
N LEU A 142 -1.04 -2.30 14.68
CA LEU A 142 -1.06 -2.04 16.13
C LEU A 142 -0.16 -0.86 16.57
N ASN A 143 0.85 -0.47 15.79
CA ASN A 143 1.81 0.60 16.13
C ASN A 143 1.55 1.94 15.41
N LYS A 144 0.29 2.24 15.04
CA LYS A 144 -0.17 3.50 14.42
C LYS A 144 0.42 3.85 13.05
N LYS A 145 1.36 3.08 12.50
CA LYS A 145 1.86 3.29 11.13
C LYS A 145 0.93 2.61 10.12
N SER A 146 0.51 3.40 9.14
CA SER A 146 -0.30 2.97 8.01
C SER A 146 0.61 2.48 6.88
N PHE A 147 0.26 1.39 6.20
CA PHE A 147 0.96 0.92 5.00
C PHE A 147 -0.04 0.40 3.97
N MET A 148 0.41 0.33 2.72
CA MET A 148 -0.32 -0.28 1.62
C MET A 148 0.09 -1.74 1.47
N LEU A 149 -0.85 -2.67 1.60
CA LEU A 149 -0.59 -4.09 1.41
C LEU A 149 -0.99 -4.57 0.01
N TYR A 150 -0.03 -5.16 -0.68
CA TYR A 150 -0.20 -5.88 -1.92
C TYR A 150 -0.14 -7.38 -1.67
N GLU A 151 -0.93 -8.13 -2.42
CA GLU A 151 -0.96 -9.59 -2.40
C GLU A 151 -0.60 -10.10 -3.80
N LEU A 152 0.33 -11.04 -3.84
CA LEU A 152 0.77 -11.69 -5.08
C LEU A 152 0.70 -13.20 -4.90
N THR A 153 -0.02 -13.88 -5.79
CA THR A 153 -0.04 -15.34 -5.87
C THR A 153 0.66 -15.81 -7.13
N ILE A 154 1.74 -16.56 -6.96
CA ILE A 154 2.55 -17.18 -8.00
C ILE A 154 2.18 -18.66 -8.11
N TYR A 155 1.84 -19.10 -9.32
CA TYR A 155 1.48 -20.49 -9.60
C TYR A 155 2.71 -21.27 -10.06
N LEU A 156 3.10 -22.27 -9.29
CA LEU A 156 4.24 -23.13 -9.57
C LEU A 156 3.90 -24.18 -10.63
N LYS A 157 4.86 -24.48 -11.50
CA LYS A 157 4.76 -25.57 -12.48
C LYS A 157 5.13 -26.90 -11.83
N PHE A 158 4.38 -27.94 -12.16
CA PHE A 158 4.66 -29.32 -11.77
C PHE A 158 5.02 -30.15 -13.01
N ASP A 159 5.77 -31.23 -12.81
CA ASP A 159 6.02 -32.22 -13.85
C ASP A 159 4.81 -33.18 -14.03
N GLU A 160 4.84 -34.03 -15.05
CA GLU A 160 3.76 -34.99 -15.32
C GLU A 160 3.54 -36.01 -14.17
N SER A 161 4.54 -36.20 -13.30
CA SER A 161 4.44 -37.03 -12.09
C SER A 161 3.81 -36.30 -10.90
N GLY A 162 3.48 -35.01 -11.05
CA GLY A 162 2.91 -34.19 -9.99
C GLY A 162 3.91 -33.69 -8.97
N ASN A 163 5.21 -33.90 -9.22
CA ASN A 163 6.31 -33.40 -8.41
C ASN A 163 6.73 -32.01 -8.88
N TYR A 164 7.39 -31.29 -7.98
CA TYR A 164 7.86 -29.95 -8.27
C TYR A 164 9.16 -30.00 -9.10
N LYS A 165 9.19 -29.37 -10.28
CA LYS A 165 10.39 -29.34 -11.12
C LYS A 165 11.30 -28.18 -10.70
N SER A 166 12.20 -28.44 -9.76
CA SER A 166 13.37 -27.58 -9.52
C SER A 166 14.25 -27.55 -10.77
N ILE A 167 14.75 -26.36 -11.16
CA ILE A 167 15.70 -26.22 -12.27
C ILE A 167 17.13 -26.58 -11.84
N SER A 168 17.40 -26.74 -10.54
CA SER A 168 18.73 -26.93 -9.97
C SER A 168 18.91 -28.32 -9.35
N SER A 169 20.07 -28.93 -9.63
CA SER A 169 20.43 -30.33 -9.39
C SER A 169 21.08 -30.61 -8.02
N LYS A 170 21.16 -29.65 -7.09
CA LYS A 170 21.85 -29.83 -5.80
C LYS A 170 20.90 -29.98 -4.61
N SER A 171 20.57 -31.25 -4.34
CA SER A 171 20.54 -31.93 -3.01
C SER A 171 19.82 -31.30 -1.80
N GLN A 172 18.86 -30.40 -1.98
CA GLN A 172 17.81 -30.19 -0.99
C GLN A 172 16.53 -29.85 -1.74
N GLU A 173 15.81 -30.91 -2.11
CA GLU A 173 14.57 -30.83 -2.89
C GLU A 173 13.47 -30.24 -2.00
N PHE A 174 12.82 -29.20 -2.50
CA PHE A 174 11.63 -28.64 -1.86
C PHE A 174 10.58 -29.75 -1.66
N ASP A 175 10.20 -30.05 -0.42
CA ASP A 175 9.15 -31.04 -0.14
C ASP A 175 7.78 -30.37 -0.30
N PRO A 176 6.99 -30.73 -1.34
CA PRO A 176 5.64 -30.20 -1.53
C PRO A 176 4.67 -30.57 -0.41
N LYS A 177 5.08 -31.44 0.53
CA LYS A 177 4.32 -31.79 1.73
C LYS A 177 4.51 -30.82 2.89
N GLU A 178 5.32 -29.78 2.74
CA GLU A 178 5.50 -28.75 3.75
C GLU A 178 4.96 -27.41 3.26
N TYR A 179 4.30 -26.67 4.16
CA TYR A 179 3.93 -25.29 3.95
C TYR A 179 4.90 -24.37 4.71
N LYS A 180 5.84 -23.77 3.98
CA LYS A 180 6.84 -22.86 4.54
C LYS A 180 6.32 -21.44 4.60
N ILE A 181 6.36 -20.83 5.77
CA ILE A 181 5.89 -19.47 5.99
C ILE A 181 7.04 -18.63 6.52
N TRP A 182 7.36 -17.56 5.80
CA TRP A 182 8.25 -16.50 6.25
C TRP A 182 7.45 -15.29 6.68
N PHE A 183 7.89 -14.64 7.75
CA PHE A 183 7.30 -13.40 8.21
C PHE A 183 8.38 -12.35 8.43
N ASP A 184 8.42 -11.37 7.53
CA ASP A 184 9.35 -10.25 7.62
C ASP A 184 8.71 -9.15 8.49
N ASN A 185 8.83 -9.32 9.81
CA ASN A 185 8.17 -8.46 10.78
C ASN A 185 9.09 -7.41 11.40
N ASN A 186 10.41 -7.57 11.29
CA ASN A 186 11.34 -6.72 12.01
C ASN A 186 12.59 -6.37 11.20
N SER A 187 12.69 -5.10 10.80
CA SER A 187 13.87 -4.53 10.15
C SER A 187 15.12 -4.54 11.05
N GLU A 188 14.98 -4.75 12.36
CA GLU A 188 16.07 -4.73 13.32
C GLU A 188 16.73 -6.11 13.51
N VAL A 189 16.08 -7.20 13.08
CA VAL A 189 16.62 -8.56 13.22
C VAL A 189 16.97 -9.11 11.84
N SER A 190 18.22 -9.50 11.65
CA SER A 190 18.66 -10.13 10.41
C SER A 190 18.11 -11.55 10.31
N GLY A 191 17.33 -11.81 9.27
CA GLY A 191 16.81 -13.15 8.94
C GLY A 191 15.30 -13.26 9.12
N ASN A 192 14.70 -14.16 8.33
CA ASN A 192 13.27 -14.43 8.40
C ASN A 192 13.02 -15.52 9.44
N GLU A 193 12.06 -15.31 10.33
CA GLU A 193 11.55 -16.44 11.10
C GLU A 193 10.82 -17.39 10.14
N GLU A 194 11.12 -18.68 10.24
CA GLU A 194 10.48 -19.72 9.44
C GLU A 194 9.50 -20.52 10.31
N LEU A 195 8.29 -20.68 9.80
CA LEU A 195 7.25 -21.54 10.34
C LEU A 195 6.92 -22.60 9.29
N ILE A 196 6.97 -23.87 9.68
CA ILE A 196 6.64 -25.01 8.82
C ILE A 196 5.31 -25.57 9.32
N LEU A 197 4.32 -25.62 8.44
CA LEU A 197 3.00 -26.19 8.69
C LEU A 197 2.69 -27.29 7.66
N GLU A 198 1.58 -28.00 7.86
CA GLU A 198 1.05 -28.90 6.83
C GLU A 198 0.46 -28.11 5.64
N PRO A 199 0.45 -28.67 4.42
CA PRO A 199 -0.07 -28.01 3.23
C PRO A 199 -1.56 -27.74 3.36
N ARG A 200 -1.99 -26.55 2.93
CA ARG A 200 -3.39 -26.12 3.00
C ARG A 200 -3.91 -25.71 1.63
N LYS A 201 -5.19 -25.95 1.40
CA LYS A 201 -5.89 -25.47 0.19
C LYS A 201 -6.13 -23.96 0.21
N GLU A 202 -6.23 -23.40 1.41
CA GLU A 202 -6.46 -21.98 1.66
C GLU A 202 -5.20 -21.33 2.21
N ALA A 203 -4.97 -20.07 1.84
CA ALA A 203 -3.85 -19.30 2.37
C ALA A 203 -4.12 -18.99 3.84
N ILE A 204 -3.15 -19.29 4.69
CA ILE A 204 -3.19 -18.87 6.09
C ILE A 204 -3.35 -17.35 6.18
N THR A 205 -4.19 -16.89 7.10
CA THR A 205 -4.39 -15.45 7.33
C THR A 205 -3.19 -14.85 8.08
N LEU A 206 -2.98 -13.54 7.93
CA LEU A 206 -1.90 -12.84 8.63
C LEU A 206 -2.08 -12.93 10.16
N GLU A 207 -3.33 -12.90 10.63
CA GLU A 207 -3.69 -13.02 12.04
C GLU A 207 -3.33 -14.41 12.58
N GLU A 208 -3.63 -15.48 11.83
CA GLU A 208 -3.23 -16.85 12.18
C GLU A 208 -1.71 -16.99 12.24
N VAL A 209 -1.00 -16.45 11.25
CA VAL A 209 0.48 -16.47 11.24
C VAL A 209 1.02 -15.79 12.49
N LYS A 210 0.53 -14.60 12.83
CA LYS A 210 0.95 -13.87 14.04
C LYS A 210 0.67 -14.67 15.31
N MET A 211 -0.49 -15.31 15.41
CA MET A 211 -0.82 -16.17 16.56
C MET A 211 0.14 -17.35 16.67
N GLU A 212 0.47 -18.02 15.57
CA GLU A 212 1.43 -19.15 15.57
C GLU A 212 2.85 -18.71 15.93
N TYR A 213 3.29 -17.54 15.47
CA TYR A 213 4.58 -16.96 15.87
C TYR A 213 4.62 -16.63 17.36
N GLU A 214 3.59 -15.99 17.90
CA GLU A 214 3.52 -15.69 19.33
C GLU A 214 3.51 -16.97 20.18
N LYS A 215 2.75 -18.01 19.78
CA LYS A 215 2.78 -19.33 20.43
C LYS A 215 4.19 -19.93 20.43
N LYS A 216 4.89 -19.89 19.29
CA LYS A 216 6.26 -20.40 19.14
C LYS A 216 7.25 -19.62 20.00
N ARG A 217 7.09 -18.30 20.10
CA ARG A 217 7.91 -17.42 20.94
C ARG A 217 7.71 -17.70 22.42
N LEU A 218 6.47 -17.87 22.87
CA LEU A 218 6.16 -18.24 24.26
C LEU A 218 6.78 -19.58 24.65
N LYS A 219 6.74 -20.58 23.76
CA LYS A 219 7.38 -21.89 24.00
C LYS A 219 8.91 -21.85 24.12
N ARG A 220 9.59 -20.87 23.52
CA ARG A 220 11.06 -20.73 23.62
C ARG A 220 11.51 -20.09 24.94
N ASN A 221 10.61 -19.40 25.64
CA ASN A 221 10.90 -18.67 26.88
C ASN A 221 10.56 -19.47 28.15
N ILE A 222 10.06 -20.70 28.02
CA ILE A 222 9.78 -21.66 29.09
C ILE A 222 10.86 -22.73 29.05
#